data_AF-A0A7H0FTE4-F1
#
_entry.id   AF-A0A7H0FTE4-F1
#
_cell.length_a   1.000
_cell.length_b   1.000
_cell.length_c   1.000
_cell.angle_alpha   90.00
_cell.angle_beta   90.00
_cell.angle_gamma   90.00
#
_symmetry.space_group_name_H-M   'P 1'
#
loop_
_entity.id
_entity.type
_entity.pdbx_description
1 polymer ?
#
loop_
_entity_poly.entity_id
_entity_poly.type
_entity_poly.pdbx_seq_one_letter_code
_entity_poly.pdbx_strand_id
1 'polypeptide(L)'
;MIILIAIIVAIFAMGWILPIGIDKVTRLSYREYLFSTYTVFTQFGFLMFSFLVSFFINKEYSGKTILFYRMMNTNSLTFYIKKVLTLTVETLGSILVLLFIVSFIFMDFSVILQMFFLLSMISIQYILIVALISFLSANVLLSIGFSILYWITTVLFVAIGGFLRFFAIFDASNELYLNVQNFLEGSENSISFDHNLLIILYIIVLTVIALAIARVNNKRWLRLGV
;
A
#
# COMPACT_ATOMS: atom_id res chain seq x y z
N MET A 1 2.70 8.57 -12.49
CA MET A 1 3.93 7.82 -12.82
C MET A 1 5.16 8.42 -12.13
N ILE A 2 5.75 9.53 -12.56
CA ILE A 2 6.96 10.11 -11.90
C ILE A 2 6.75 10.39 -10.40
N ILE A 3 5.58 10.92 -10.03
CA ILE A 3 5.25 11.23 -8.63
C ILE A 3 5.18 9.96 -7.76
N LEU A 4 4.79 8.81 -8.32
CA LEU A 4 4.72 7.54 -7.57
C LEU A 4 6.11 7.03 -7.23
N ILE A 5 7.00 7.05 -8.21
CA ILE A 5 8.42 6.71 -8.01
C ILE A 5 9.02 7.64 -6.96
N ALA A 6 8.75 8.96 -7.04
CA ALA A 6 9.26 9.92 -6.06
C ALA A 6 8.77 9.63 -4.63
N ILE A 7 7.51 9.23 -4.44
CA ILE A 7 6.99 8.84 -3.13
C ILE A 7 7.68 7.57 -2.61
N ILE A 8 7.83 6.55 -3.45
CA ILE A 8 8.48 5.30 -3.03
C ILE A 8 9.95 5.56 -2.69
N VAL A 9 10.66 6.35 -3.50
CA VAL A 9 12.01 6.83 -3.19
C VAL A 9 12.03 7.58 -1.85
N ALA A 10 11.07 8.47 -1.60
CA ALA A 10 10.98 9.20 -0.34
C ALA A 10 10.74 8.27 0.87
N ILE A 11 9.94 7.21 0.70
CA ILE A 11 9.73 6.20 1.75
C ILE A 11 11.03 5.45 2.07
N PHE A 12 11.76 4.99 1.04
CA PHE A 12 13.06 4.35 1.23
C PHE A 12 14.11 5.30 1.82
N ALA A 13 14.09 6.58 1.44
CA ALA A 13 14.95 7.60 2.03
C ALA A 13 14.58 7.83 3.51
N MET A 14 13.29 7.86 3.86
CA MET A 14 12.85 7.95 5.25
C MET A 14 13.28 6.75 6.09
N GLY A 15 13.31 5.54 5.52
CA GLY A 15 13.88 4.36 6.18
C GLY A 15 15.37 4.51 6.53
N TRP A 16 16.10 5.38 5.83
CA TRP A 16 17.49 5.74 6.17
C TRP A 16 17.55 6.86 7.22
N ILE A 17 16.68 7.86 7.06
CA ILE A 17 16.69 9.08 7.89
C ILE A 17 16.20 8.80 9.31
N LEU A 18 15.20 7.94 9.50
CA LEU A 18 14.62 7.71 10.83
C LEU A 18 15.66 7.16 11.83
N PRO A 19 16.41 6.08 11.53
CA PRO A 19 17.33 5.51 12.52
C PRO A 19 18.58 6.38 12.74
N ILE A 20 19.04 7.09 11.71
CA ILE A 20 20.24 7.93 11.80
C ILE A 20 19.92 9.29 12.43
N GLY A 21 18.75 9.85 12.09
CA GLY A 21 18.32 11.17 12.55
C GLY A 21 17.70 11.15 13.94
N ILE A 22 16.78 10.22 14.21
CA ILE A 22 16.03 10.16 15.47
C ILE A 22 16.76 9.25 16.46
N ASP A 23 17.10 8.03 16.04
CA ASP A 23 17.69 7.02 16.94
C ASP A 23 19.22 7.15 17.10
N LYS A 24 19.84 8.08 16.36
CA LYS A 24 21.29 8.40 16.39
C LYS A 24 22.20 7.17 16.25
N VAL A 25 21.77 6.18 15.48
CA VAL A 25 22.57 4.98 15.24
C VAL A 25 23.77 5.33 14.34
N THR A 26 24.98 4.94 14.74
CA THR A 26 26.23 5.31 14.06
C THR A 26 26.55 4.46 12.83
N ARG A 27 26.03 3.23 12.77
CA ARG A 27 26.10 2.34 11.60
C ARG A 27 24.81 1.53 11.53
N LEU A 28 24.12 1.62 10.41
CA LEU A 28 22.89 0.89 10.17
C LEU A 28 23.21 -0.48 9.56
N SER A 29 22.69 -1.57 10.13
CA SER A 29 22.78 -2.88 9.47
C SER A 29 21.75 -3.00 8.33
N TYR A 30 22.00 -3.90 7.37
CA TYR A 30 21.07 -4.15 6.25
C TYR A 30 19.66 -4.48 6.74
N ARG A 31 19.55 -5.35 7.75
CA ARG A 31 18.26 -5.79 8.29
C ARG A 31 17.57 -4.68 9.10
N GLU A 32 18.31 -3.87 9.86
CA GLU A 32 17.79 -2.68 10.54
C GLU A 32 17.22 -1.66 9.55
N TYR A 33 17.93 -1.41 8.44
CA TYR A 33 17.44 -0.53 7.38
C TYR A 33 16.13 -1.03 6.77
N LEU A 34 16.06 -2.34 6.47
CA LEU A 34 14.86 -2.95 5.90
C LEU A 34 13.69 -2.93 6.88
N PHE A 35 13.96 -3.12 8.17
CA PHE A 35 12.93 -3.01 9.21
C PHE A 35 12.43 -1.58 9.32
N SER A 36 13.33 -0.59 9.39
CA SER A 36 12.93 0.82 9.40
C SER A 36 12.11 1.20 8.16
N THR A 37 12.54 0.74 6.98
CA THR A 37 11.78 0.95 5.73
C THR A 37 10.38 0.32 5.82
N TYR A 38 10.28 -0.90 6.35
CA TYR A 38 9.00 -1.58 6.60
C TYR A 38 8.12 -0.77 7.55
N THR A 39 8.67 -0.21 8.63
CA THR A 39 7.95 0.69 9.55
C THR A 39 7.41 1.94 8.85
N VAL A 40 8.19 2.57 7.98
CA VAL A 40 7.69 3.73 7.20
C VAL A 40 6.53 3.32 6.31
N PHE A 41 6.62 2.16 5.64
CA PHE A 41 5.53 1.64 4.83
C PHE A 41 4.27 1.41 5.66
N THR A 42 4.36 0.77 6.82
CA THR A 42 3.18 0.42 7.63
C THR A 42 2.54 1.63 8.33
N GLN A 43 3.35 2.58 8.79
CA GLN A 43 2.86 3.72 9.58
C GLN A 43 2.51 4.95 8.72
N PHE A 44 3.36 5.30 7.76
CA PHE A 44 3.19 6.51 6.93
C PHE A 44 2.78 6.19 5.50
N GLY A 45 3.02 4.97 5.03
CA GLY A 45 2.75 4.57 3.66
C GLY A 45 1.28 4.74 3.28
N PHE A 46 0.33 4.38 4.16
CA PHE A 46 -1.09 4.55 3.87
C PHE A 46 -1.42 6.01 3.52
N LEU A 47 -0.91 6.97 4.31
CA LEU A 47 -1.14 8.39 4.08
C LEU A 47 -0.53 8.84 2.76
N MET A 48 0.72 8.48 2.48
CA MET A 48 1.39 8.85 1.23
C MET A 48 0.69 8.28 -0.01
N PHE A 49 0.26 7.02 0.05
CA PHE A 49 -0.52 6.37 -1.02
C PHE A 49 -1.91 6.99 -1.15
N SER A 50 -2.54 7.41 -0.03
CA SER A 50 -3.87 8.02 -0.03
C SER A 50 -3.93 9.26 -0.91
N PHE A 51 -2.92 10.13 -0.83
CA PHE A 51 -2.81 11.33 -1.66
C PHE A 51 -2.65 10.98 -3.13
N LEU A 52 -1.71 10.10 -3.46
CA LEU A 52 -1.37 9.82 -4.85
C LEU A 52 -2.47 9.05 -5.57
N VAL A 53 -2.94 7.96 -4.98
CA VAL A 53 -3.96 7.09 -5.60
C VAL A 53 -5.26 7.87 -5.76
N SER A 54 -5.64 8.67 -4.77
CA SER A 54 -6.78 9.58 -4.89
C SER A 54 -6.58 10.58 -6.02
N PHE A 55 -5.45 11.27 -6.08
CA PHE A 55 -5.21 12.22 -7.16
C PHE A 55 -5.28 11.56 -8.55
N PHE A 56 -4.71 10.37 -8.70
CA PHE A 56 -4.68 9.64 -9.97
C PHE A 56 -6.09 9.27 -10.48
N ILE A 57 -6.97 8.79 -9.60
CA ILE A 57 -8.34 8.42 -9.98
C ILE A 57 -9.23 9.65 -10.09
N ASN A 58 -9.14 10.56 -9.13
CA ASN A 58 -10.03 11.71 -9.06
C ASN A 58 -9.80 12.75 -10.15
N LYS A 59 -8.59 12.81 -10.71
CA LYS A 59 -8.31 13.63 -11.90
C LYS A 59 -9.17 13.24 -13.10
N GLU A 60 -9.59 11.98 -13.21
CA GLU A 60 -10.47 11.52 -14.28
C GLU A 60 -11.90 12.06 -14.12
N TYR A 61 -12.39 12.15 -12.86
CA TYR A 61 -13.67 12.80 -12.55
C TYR A 61 -13.63 14.28 -12.87
N SER A 62 -12.59 15.01 -12.42
CA SER A 62 -12.50 16.45 -12.67
C SER A 62 -12.31 16.79 -14.15
N GLY A 63 -11.60 15.93 -14.89
CA GLY A 63 -11.44 16.06 -16.35
C GLY A 63 -12.61 15.56 -17.18
N LYS A 64 -13.68 15.03 -16.56
CA LYS A 64 -14.84 14.40 -17.24
C LYS A 64 -14.45 13.31 -18.25
N THR A 65 -13.32 12.65 -18.04
CA THR A 65 -12.79 11.63 -18.96
C THR A 65 -13.59 10.32 -18.90
N ILE A 66 -14.40 10.14 -17.87
CA ILE A 66 -15.29 8.98 -17.67
C ILE A 66 -16.31 8.83 -18.81
N LEU A 67 -16.77 9.94 -19.38
CA LEU A 67 -17.60 9.92 -20.59
C LEU A 67 -16.88 9.25 -21.76
N PHE A 68 -15.59 9.54 -21.96
CA PHE A 68 -14.79 8.90 -23.01
C PHE A 68 -14.61 7.40 -22.75
N TYR A 69 -14.33 7.00 -21.51
CA TYR A 69 -14.27 5.56 -21.16
C TYR A 69 -15.61 4.86 -21.44
N ARG A 70 -16.73 5.53 -21.19
CA ARG A 70 -18.07 5.01 -21.49
C ARG A 70 -18.30 4.86 -23.00
N MET A 71 -17.88 5.82 -23.82
CA MET A 71 -17.94 5.74 -25.28
C MET A 71 -17.09 4.58 -25.82
N MET A 72 -15.98 4.26 -25.14
CA MET A 72 -15.12 3.10 -25.43
C MET A 72 -15.65 1.78 -24.85
N ASN A 73 -16.94 1.70 -24.49
CA ASN A 73 -17.58 0.52 -23.88
C ASN A 73 -16.91 0.00 -22.60
N THR A 74 -16.17 0.85 -21.88
CA THR A 74 -15.57 0.48 -20.59
C THR A 74 -16.62 0.63 -19.47
N ASN A 75 -16.78 -0.41 -18.66
CA ASN A 75 -17.64 -0.38 -17.47
C ASN A 75 -16.83 0.00 -16.22
N SER A 76 -17.53 0.26 -15.10
CA SER A 76 -16.88 0.64 -13.84
C SER A 76 -15.84 -0.35 -13.33
N LEU A 77 -16.12 -1.65 -13.48
CA LEU A 77 -15.24 -2.73 -13.04
C LEU A 77 -13.93 -2.73 -13.85
N THR A 78 -14.03 -2.66 -15.17
CA THR A 78 -12.88 -2.61 -16.08
C THR A 78 -12.07 -1.32 -15.87
N PHE A 79 -12.74 -0.19 -15.62
CA PHE A 79 -12.06 1.06 -15.26
C PHE A 79 -11.26 0.88 -13.97
N TYR A 80 -11.90 0.40 -12.90
CA TYR A 80 -11.25 0.19 -11.60
C TYR A 80 -10.06 -0.77 -11.70
N ILE A 81 -10.25 -1.94 -12.33
CA ILE A 81 -9.20 -2.95 -12.53
C ILE A 81 -8.02 -2.34 -13.28
N LYS A 82 -8.25 -1.62 -14.39
CA LYS A 82 -7.16 -0.99 -15.15
C LYS A 82 -6.36 -0.02 -14.29
N LYS A 83 -7.04 0.85 -13.52
CA LYS A 83 -6.37 1.83 -12.66
C LYS A 83 -5.57 1.16 -11.54
N VAL A 84 -6.16 0.18 -10.85
CA VAL A 84 -5.47 -0.57 -9.80
C VAL A 84 -4.27 -1.34 -10.35
N LEU A 85 -4.42 -2.02 -11.49
CA LEU A 85 -3.31 -2.76 -12.12
C LEU A 85 -2.16 -1.84 -12.53
N THR A 86 -2.45 -0.70 -13.15
CA THR A 86 -1.41 0.28 -13.52
C THR A 86 -0.62 0.72 -12.29
N LEU A 87 -1.31 1.13 -11.23
CA LEU A 87 -0.66 1.55 -9.99
C LEU A 87 0.13 0.40 -9.35
N THR A 88 -0.44 -0.81 -9.32
CA THR A 88 0.21 -1.98 -8.73
C THR A 88 1.50 -2.32 -9.48
N VAL A 89 1.46 -2.47 -10.79
CA VAL A 89 2.66 -2.81 -11.59
C VAL A 89 3.77 -1.78 -11.41
N GLU A 90 3.44 -0.49 -11.42
CA GLU A 90 4.42 0.57 -11.19
C GLU A 90 5.03 0.52 -9.79
N THR A 91 4.21 0.29 -8.76
CA THR A 91 4.70 0.20 -7.37
C THR A 91 5.60 -1.01 -7.17
N LEU A 92 5.23 -2.17 -7.70
CA LEU A 92 6.04 -3.38 -7.62
C LEU A 92 7.39 -3.20 -8.33
N GLY A 93 7.38 -2.65 -9.55
CA GLY A 93 8.61 -2.35 -10.28
C GLY A 93 9.52 -1.40 -9.51
N SER A 94 8.96 -0.35 -8.90
CA SER A 94 9.72 0.64 -8.14
C SER A 94 10.32 0.06 -6.85
N ILE A 95 9.54 -0.74 -6.10
CA ILE A 95 10.01 -1.41 -4.88
C ILE A 95 11.13 -2.39 -5.22
N LEU A 96 10.98 -3.17 -6.29
CA LEU A 96 11.99 -4.13 -6.72
C LEU A 96 13.31 -3.43 -7.05
N VAL A 97 13.27 -2.37 -7.87
CA VAL A 97 14.47 -1.59 -8.24
C VAL A 97 15.16 -1.01 -7.00
N LEU A 98 14.39 -0.42 -6.08
CA LEU A 98 14.97 0.17 -4.86
C LEU A 98 15.54 -0.88 -3.91
N LEU A 99 14.89 -2.04 -3.75
CA LEU A 99 15.44 -3.14 -2.96
C LEU A 99 16.75 -3.65 -3.54
N PHE A 100 16.87 -3.76 -4.86
CA PHE A 100 18.14 -4.10 -5.50
C PHE A 100 19.21 -3.05 -5.22
N ILE A 101 18.90 -1.76 -5.38
CA ILE A 101 19.86 -0.66 -5.09
C ILE A 101 20.35 -0.74 -3.65
N VAL A 102 19.45 -0.89 -2.68
CA VAL A 102 19.80 -1.03 -1.26
C VAL A 102 20.67 -2.26 -1.03
N SER A 103 20.30 -3.39 -1.60
CA SER A 103 21.03 -4.65 -1.44
C SER A 103 22.45 -4.57 -2.03
N PHE A 104 22.64 -3.84 -3.13
CA PHE A 104 23.97 -3.54 -3.66
C PHE A 104 24.79 -2.64 -2.72
N ILE A 105 24.17 -1.64 -2.09
CA ILE A 105 24.86 -0.74 -1.14
C ILE A 105 25.37 -1.52 0.08
N PHE A 106 24.56 -2.44 0.60
CA PHE A 106 24.91 -3.24 1.78
C PHE A 106 25.65 -4.55 1.46
N MET A 107 25.77 -4.91 0.19
CA MET A 107 26.36 -6.18 -0.28
C MET A 107 25.69 -7.44 0.31
N ASP A 108 24.40 -7.37 0.61
CA ASP A 108 23.60 -8.48 1.16
C ASP A 108 22.28 -8.62 0.37
N PHE A 109 21.98 -9.84 -0.06
CA PHE A 109 20.81 -10.20 -0.87
C PHE A 109 19.89 -11.22 -0.20
N SER A 110 20.19 -11.61 1.05
CA SER A 110 19.57 -12.75 1.74
C SER A 110 18.05 -12.64 1.91
N VAL A 111 17.56 -11.43 2.20
CA VAL A 111 16.16 -11.19 2.63
C VAL A 111 15.33 -10.47 1.56
N ILE A 112 15.88 -10.24 0.35
CA ILE A 112 15.24 -9.44 -0.71
C ILE A 112 13.85 -9.96 -1.06
N LEU A 113 13.71 -11.27 -1.25
CA LEU A 113 12.46 -11.86 -1.73
C LEU A 113 11.33 -11.70 -0.70
N GLN A 114 11.64 -11.94 0.59
CA GLN A 114 10.68 -11.76 1.67
C GLN A 114 10.29 -10.27 1.83
N MET A 115 11.27 -9.35 1.74
CA MET A 115 10.95 -7.92 1.83
C MET A 115 10.16 -7.42 0.63
N PHE A 116 10.50 -7.88 -0.57
CA PHE A 116 9.71 -7.58 -1.77
C PHE A 116 8.27 -8.05 -1.60
N PHE A 117 8.06 -9.26 -1.09
CA PHE A 117 6.74 -9.80 -0.78
C PHE A 117 6.00 -8.94 0.27
N LEU A 118 6.62 -8.59 1.39
CA LEU A 118 5.94 -7.79 2.43
C LEU A 118 5.56 -6.39 1.94
N LEU A 119 6.51 -5.66 1.36
CA LEU A 119 6.30 -4.29 0.87
C LEU A 119 5.28 -4.25 -0.28
N SER A 120 5.29 -5.28 -1.15
CA SER A 120 4.29 -5.39 -2.22
C SER A 120 2.89 -5.62 -1.66
N MET A 121 2.71 -6.52 -0.70
CA MET A 121 1.39 -6.81 -0.14
C MET A 121 0.81 -5.60 0.60
N ILE A 122 1.64 -4.88 1.37
CA ILE A 122 1.25 -3.61 2.00
C ILE A 122 0.78 -2.60 0.94
N SER A 123 1.58 -2.41 -0.11
CA SER A 123 1.27 -1.46 -1.17
C SER A 123 -0.01 -1.82 -1.92
N ILE A 124 -0.23 -3.10 -2.22
CA ILE A 124 -1.44 -3.61 -2.86
C ILE A 124 -2.66 -3.32 -2.00
N GLN A 125 -2.60 -3.57 -0.69
CA GLN A 125 -3.69 -3.23 0.23
C GLN A 125 -4.05 -1.75 0.13
N TYR A 126 -3.05 -0.87 0.22
CA TYR A 126 -3.27 0.58 0.19
C TYR A 126 -3.87 1.04 -1.13
N ILE A 127 -3.35 0.55 -2.25
CA ILE A 127 -3.88 0.85 -3.57
C ILE A 127 -5.34 0.39 -3.68
N LEU A 128 -5.66 -0.85 -3.27
CA LEU A 128 -7.02 -1.38 -3.37
C LEU A 128 -8.01 -0.53 -2.57
N ILE A 129 -7.70 -0.24 -1.30
CA ILE A 129 -8.59 0.50 -0.40
C ILE A 129 -8.75 1.94 -0.87
N VAL A 130 -7.63 2.66 -1.06
CA VAL A 130 -7.69 4.06 -1.46
C VAL A 130 -8.35 4.16 -2.83
N ALA A 131 -7.98 3.33 -3.80
CA ALA A 131 -8.59 3.37 -5.12
C ALA A 131 -10.10 3.16 -5.06
N LEU A 132 -10.57 2.29 -4.16
CA LEU A 132 -12.00 2.04 -3.99
C LEU A 132 -12.71 3.26 -3.41
N ILE A 133 -12.14 3.87 -2.37
CA ILE A 133 -12.66 5.12 -1.78
C ILE A 133 -12.70 6.21 -2.84
N SER A 134 -11.60 6.44 -3.55
CA SER A 134 -11.48 7.43 -4.63
C SER A 134 -12.38 7.16 -5.81
N PHE A 135 -12.71 5.89 -6.07
CA PHE A 135 -13.70 5.51 -7.06
C PHE A 135 -15.12 5.89 -6.63
N LEU A 136 -15.44 5.91 -5.34
CA LEU A 136 -16.77 6.22 -4.81
C LEU A 136 -17.01 7.72 -4.56
N SER A 137 -15.95 8.53 -4.54
CA SER A 137 -16.00 10.00 -4.38
C SER A 137 -15.44 10.71 -5.60
N ALA A 138 -16.12 11.75 -6.11
CA ALA A 138 -15.61 12.52 -7.26
C ALA A 138 -14.50 13.51 -6.86
N ASN A 139 -14.54 14.06 -5.64
CA ASN A 139 -13.60 15.07 -5.19
C ASN A 139 -12.37 14.44 -4.52
N VAL A 140 -11.18 14.82 -4.99
CA VAL A 140 -9.87 14.40 -4.45
C VAL A 140 -9.78 14.61 -2.94
N LEU A 141 -10.19 15.77 -2.43
CA LEU A 141 -10.10 16.12 -1.00
C LEU A 141 -10.99 15.21 -0.15
N LEU A 142 -12.19 14.89 -0.64
CA LEU A 142 -13.09 13.96 0.05
C LEU A 142 -12.53 12.53 0.04
N SER A 143 -11.95 12.09 -1.08
CA SER A 143 -11.31 10.77 -1.17
C SER A 143 -10.17 10.62 -0.16
N ILE A 144 -9.32 11.65 -0.04
CA ILE A 144 -8.22 11.67 0.94
C ILE A 144 -8.79 11.69 2.36
N GLY A 145 -9.77 12.55 2.65
CA GLY A 145 -10.41 12.62 3.96
C GLY A 145 -11.02 11.29 4.40
N PHE A 146 -11.77 10.61 3.53
CA PHE A 146 -12.33 9.29 3.82
C PHE A 146 -11.25 8.22 3.98
N SER A 147 -10.15 8.30 3.22
CA SER A 147 -9.02 7.38 3.37
C SER A 147 -8.36 7.56 4.74
N ILE A 148 -8.13 8.79 5.20
CA ILE A 148 -7.56 9.09 6.51
C ILE A 148 -8.51 8.62 7.62
N LEU A 149 -9.82 8.90 7.51
CA LEU A 149 -10.81 8.41 8.47
C LEU A 149 -10.83 6.88 8.55
N TYR A 150 -10.78 6.21 7.40
CA TYR A 150 -10.69 4.75 7.33
C TYR A 150 -9.45 4.26 8.08
N TRP A 151 -8.28 4.82 7.78
CA TRP A 151 -7.01 4.44 8.40
C TRP A 151 -7.05 4.59 9.92
N ILE A 152 -7.43 5.76 10.45
CA ILE A 152 -7.55 6.00 11.89
C ILE A 152 -8.50 5.00 12.53
N THR A 153 -9.66 4.76 11.91
CA THR A 153 -10.65 3.80 12.43
C THR A 153 -10.07 2.39 12.50
N THR A 154 -9.34 1.96 11.48
CA THR A 154 -8.71 0.63 11.48
C THR A 154 -7.60 0.50 12.51
N VAL A 155 -6.81 1.56 12.76
CA VAL A 155 -5.80 1.57 13.85
C VAL A 155 -6.47 1.39 15.21
N LEU A 156 -7.58 2.10 15.47
CA LEU A 156 -8.36 1.95 16.70
C LEU A 156 -8.93 0.53 16.86
N PHE A 157 -9.39 -0.08 15.77
CA PHE A 157 -9.88 -1.45 15.77
C PHE A 157 -8.80 -2.47 16.11
N VAL A 158 -7.58 -2.32 15.58
CA VAL A 158 -6.46 -3.21 15.93
C VAL A 158 -6.09 -3.07 17.41
N ALA A 159 -6.10 -1.84 17.95
CA ALA A 159 -5.79 -1.57 19.35
C ALA A 159 -6.79 -2.22 20.34
N ILE A 160 -8.06 -2.34 19.96
CA ILE A 160 -9.08 -3.04 20.78
C ILE A 160 -8.83 -4.55 20.81
N GLY A 161 -8.30 -5.12 19.73
CA GLY A 161 -7.92 -6.53 19.66
C GLY A 161 -9.03 -7.49 19.19
N GLY A 162 -8.78 -8.79 19.36
CA GLY A 162 -9.69 -9.86 18.92
C GLY A 162 -9.85 -9.93 17.41
N PHE A 163 -11.08 -10.17 16.93
CA PHE A 163 -11.40 -10.23 15.50
C PHE A 163 -11.11 -8.90 14.76
N LEU A 164 -11.12 -7.78 15.47
CA LEU A 164 -10.90 -6.45 14.87
C LEU A 164 -9.47 -6.25 14.34
N ARG A 165 -8.50 -7.08 14.78
CA ARG A 165 -7.13 -7.06 14.27
C ARG A 165 -7.02 -7.39 12.78
N PHE A 166 -7.98 -8.13 12.24
CA PHE A 166 -8.01 -8.47 10.82
C PHE A 166 -8.32 -7.27 9.91
N PHE A 167 -8.80 -6.14 10.45
CA PHE A 167 -9.07 -4.96 9.62
C PHE A 167 -7.79 -4.28 9.11
N ALA A 168 -6.69 -4.33 9.87
CA ALA A 168 -5.39 -3.84 9.45
C ALA A 168 -4.27 -4.79 9.93
N ILE A 169 -3.99 -5.80 9.10
CA ILE A 169 -3.01 -6.85 9.43
C ILE A 169 -1.56 -6.35 9.45
N PHE A 170 -1.23 -5.33 8.65
CA PHE A 170 0.11 -4.74 8.60
C PHE A 170 0.30 -3.56 9.54
N ASP A 171 -0.70 -3.21 10.34
CA ASP A 171 -0.55 -2.12 11.29
C ASP A 171 0.58 -2.41 12.30
N ALA A 172 1.28 -1.38 12.74
CA ALA A 172 2.39 -1.53 13.68
C ALA A 172 1.96 -2.07 15.06
N SER A 173 0.68 -1.93 15.42
CA SER A 173 0.12 -2.50 16.65
C SER A 173 -0.31 -3.97 16.51
N ASN A 174 -0.17 -4.56 15.32
CA ASN A 174 -0.54 -5.95 15.04
C ASN A 174 0.61 -6.93 15.35
N GLU A 175 0.27 -8.19 15.64
CA GLU A 175 1.24 -9.27 15.92
C GLU A 175 2.16 -9.53 14.73
N LEU A 176 1.68 -9.34 13.50
CA LEU A 176 2.49 -9.49 12.30
C LEU A 176 3.70 -8.54 12.29
N TYR A 177 3.56 -7.32 12.82
CA TYR A 177 4.65 -6.36 12.89
C TYR A 177 5.79 -6.87 13.79
N LEU A 178 5.45 -7.40 14.96
CA LEU A 178 6.42 -8.01 15.88
C LEU A 178 7.11 -9.23 15.25
N ASN A 179 6.38 -10.02 14.47
CA ASN A 179 6.97 -11.18 13.78
C ASN A 179 7.93 -10.76 12.66
N VAL A 180 7.64 -9.67 11.94
CA VAL A 180 8.57 -9.10 10.95
C VAL A 180 9.82 -8.54 11.63
N GLN A 181 9.66 -7.91 12.80
CA GLN A 181 10.79 -7.44 13.61
C GLN A 181 11.70 -8.60 14.03
N ASN A 182 11.13 -9.62 14.67
CA ASN A 182 11.88 -10.80 15.12
C ASN A 182 12.58 -11.52 13.96
N PHE A 183 11.93 -11.56 12.79
CA PHE A 183 12.51 -12.10 11.57
C PHE A 183 13.75 -11.32 11.10
N LEU A 184 13.67 -9.98 11.09
CA LEU A 184 14.77 -9.11 10.66
C LEU A 184 15.88 -9.01 11.71
N GLU A 185 15.58 -9.18 13.00
CA GLU A 185 16.60 -9.29 14.05
C GLU A 185 17.22 -10.70 14.13
N GLY A 186 16.51 -11.71 13.65
CA GLY A 186 16.95 -13.11 13.62
C GLY A 186 17.94 -13.43 12.51
N SER A 187 18.19 -14.72 12.31
CA SER A 187 19.04 -15.25 11.22
C SER A 187 18.24 -15.89 10.08
N GLU A 188 16.92 -16.00 10.23
CA GLU A 188 16.05 -16.60 9.22
C GLU A 188 15.97 -15.72 7.96
N ASN A 189 15.58 -16.34 6.84
CA ASN A 189 15.44 -15.69 5.53
C ASN A 189 13.98 -15.43 5.12
N SER A 190 13.01 -16.01 5.84
CA SER A 190 11.58 -15.79 5.63
C SER A 190 10.82 -15.85 6.95
N ILE A 191 9.68 -15.16 7.02
CA ILE A 191 8.70 -15.36 8.09
C ILE A 191 8.04 -16.74 7.91
N SER A 192 7.55 -17.34 8.99
CA SER A 192 6.82 -18.61 8.96
C SER A 192 5.73 -18.65 7.87
N PHE A 193 5.54 -19.84 7.30
CA PHE A 193 4.58 -20.07 6.21
C PHE A 193 3.15 -19.62 6.55
N ASP A 194 2.67 -19.85 7.78
CA ASP A 194 1.31 -19.53 8.20
C ASP A 194 1.01 -18.02 8.12
N HIS A 195 1.97 -17.18 8.50
CA HIS A 195 1.84 -15.72 8.41
C HIS A 195 1.84 -15.25 6.94
N ASN A 196 2.69 -15.83 6.09
CA ASN A 196 2.68 -15.53 4.66
C ASN A 196 1.34 -15.93 4.01
N LEU A 197 0.78 -17.08 4.39
CA LEU A 197 -0.50 -17.55 3.90
C LEU A 197 -1.65 -16.63 4.35
N LEU A 198 -1.64 -16.19 5.61
CA LEU A 198 -2.62 -15.23 6.15
C LEU A 198 -2.60 -13.91 5.37
N ILE A 199 -1.41 -13.38 5.06
CA ILE A 199 -1.25 -12.18 4.26
C ILE A 199 -1.89 -12.35 2.87
N ILE A 200 -1.60 -13.47 2.19
CA ILE A 200 -2.13 -13.74 0.85
C ILE A 200 -3.66 -13.83 0.90
N LEU A 201 -4.21 -14.58 1.85
CA LEU A 201 -5.66 -14.72 2.01
C LEU A 201 -6.33 -13.36 2.27
N TYR A 202 -5.74 -12.53 3.12
CA TYR A 202 -6.25 -11.20 3.40
C TYR A 202 -6.34 -10.34 2.12
N ILE A 203 -5.28 -10.31 1.30
CA ILE A 203 -5.27 -9.55 0.05
C ILE A 203 -6.27 -10.09 -0.96
N ILE A 204 -6.45 -11.42 -1.05
CA ILE A 204 -7.45 -12.04 -1.91
C ILE A 204 -8.86 -11.60 -1.49
N VAL A 205 -9.19 -11.69 -0.20
CA VAL A 205 -10.49 -11.28 0.33
C VAL A 205 -10.75 -9.80 0.06
N LEU A 206 -9.76 -8.94 0.33
CA LEU A 206 -9.83 -7.50 0.07
C LEU A 206 -10.09 -7.22 -1.42
N THR A 207 -9.38 -7.92 -2.31
CA THR A 207 -9.54 -7.79 -3.77
C THR A 207 -10.96 -8.18 -4.19
N VAL A 208 -11.47 -9.32 -3.71
CA VAL A 208 -12.83 -9.78 -4.04
C VAL A 208 -13.87 -8.76 -3.60
N ILE A 209 -13.75 -8.22 -2.38
CA ILE A 209 -14.66 -7.19 -1.85
C ILE A 209 -14.59 -5.92 -2.72
N ALA A 210 -13.39 -5.45 -3.05
CA ALA A 210 -13.20 -4.26 -3.86
C ALA A 210 -13.81 -4.40 -5.26
N LEU A 211 -13.60 -5.54 -5.92
CA LEU A 211 -14.17 -5.84 -7.23
C LEU A 211 -15.71 -5.95 -7.18
N ALA A 212 -16.27 -6.57 -6.14
CA ALA A 212 -17.71 -6.65 -5.95
C ALA A 212 -18.33 -5.25 -5.81
N ILE A 213 -17.75 -4.39 -4.97
CA ILE A 213 -18.21 -3.01 -4.76
C ILE A 213 -18.09 -2.20 -6.05
N ALA A 214 -16.97 -2.29 -6.78
CA ALA A 214 -16.77 -1.58 -8.04
C ALA A 214 -17.80 -2.00 -9.11
N ARG A 215 -18.17 -3.28 -9.16
CA ARG A 215 -19.19 -3.81 -10.09
C ARG A 215 -20.59 -3.29 -9.77
N VAL A 216 -20.99 -3.31 -8.49
CA VAL A 216 -22.33 -2.86 -8.05
C VAL A 216 -22.52 -1.37 -8.28
N ASN A 217 -21.45 -0.57 -8.15
CA ASN A 217 -21.51 0.89 -8.23
C ASN A 217 -21.42 1.48 -9.64
N ASN A 218 -21.68 0.70 -10.70
CA ASN A 218 -21.55 1.17 -12.10
C ASN A 218 -22.42 2.41 -12.42
N LYS A 219 -23.66 2.46 -11.89
CA LYS A 219 -24.53 3.64 -12.08
C LYS A 219 -24.00 4.89 -11.38
N ARG A 220 -23.47 4.72 -10.16
CA ARG A 220 -22.90 5.81 -9.37
C ARG A 220 -21.64 6.35 -10.02
N TRP A 221 -20.75 5.45 -10.47
CA TRP A 221 -19.53 5.80 -11.21
C TRP A 221 -19.81 6.71 -12.40
N LEU A 222 -20.80 6.36 -13.23
CA LEU A 222 -21.21 7.20 -14.36
C LEU A 222 -21.73 8.55 -13.91
N ARG A 223 -22.60 8.59 -12.90
CA ARG A 223 -23.16 9.86 -12.40
C ARG A 223 -22.09 10.83 -11.89
N LEU A 224 -21.03 10.29 -11.28
CA LEU A 224 -19.92 11.10 -10.78
C LEU A 224 -19.02 11.66 -11.90
N GLY A 225 -19.07 11.04 -13.09
CA GLY A 225 -18.20 11.37 -14.23
C GLY A 225 -18.83 12.22 -15.33
N VAL A 226 -20.11 12.59 -15.21
CA VAL A 226 -20.84 13.51 -16.13
C VAL A 226 -20.93 14.89 -15.49
#